data_AF-A0A6A3AS71-F1
#
_entry.id   AF-A0A6A3AS71-F1
#
_cell.length_a   1.000
_cell.length_b   1.000
_cell.length_c   1.000
_cell.angle_alpha   90.00
_cell.angle_beta   90.00
_cell.angle_gamma   90.00
#
_symmetry.space_group_name_H-M   'P 1'
#
loop_
_entity.id
_entity.type
_entity.pdbx_description
1 polymer ?
#
loop_
_entity_poly.entity_id
_entity_poly.type
_entity_poly.pdbx_seq_one_letter_code
_entity_poly.pdbx_strand_id
1 'polypeptide(L)'
;MVKNSSIRGGRKIEMKKIVKKSNLQVTFSKRHPSVHNINAHRNVIEACPDVNIRELNAHLAQLVEMLEVEKWNGEALDEVREAGRRQWWWQAPVDELRLSELRQLKNALRELKRNVGRRADLLQAVVESSNYRPFLVPGISDFGCEGNEMNAAPCITQMYKFDQDLYAGF
;
A
#
# COMPACT_ATOMS: atom_id res chain seq x y z
N MET A 1 56.74 -39.79 -48.11
CA MET A 1 56.35 -39.09 -49.34
C MET A 1 54.84 -39.17 -49.50
N VAL A 2 54.17 -38.02 -49.48
CA VAL A 2 52.72 -37.86 -49.74
C VAL A 2 52.46 -37.97 -51.24
N LYS A 3 51.38 -38.65 -51.67
CA LYS A 3 50.80 -38.45 -53.00
C LYS A 3 49.27 -38.37 -52.93
N ASN A 4 48.80 -37.17 -53.25
CA ASN A 4 47.44 -36.64 -53.24
C ASN A 4 46.46 -37.43 -54.10
N SER A 5 45.22 -37.61 -53.63
CA SER A 5 44.11 -38.02 -54.50
C SER A 5 43.35 -36.78 -54.98
N SER A 6 43.41 -36.56 -56.29
CA SER A 6 42.75 -35.49 -57.03
C SER A 6 41.24 -35.48 -56.75
N ILE A 7 40.75 -34.41 -56.13
CA ILE A 7 39.31 -34.14 -56.03
C ILE A 7 38.84 -33.77 -57.44
N ARG A 8 38.30 -34.75 -58.16
CA ARG A 8 37.60 -34.51 -59.42
C ARG A 8 36.32 -33.73 -59.09
N GLY A 9 36.27 -32.48 -59.53
CA GLY A 9 35.08 -31.65 -59.46
C GLY A 9 33.89 -32.24 -60.23
N GLY A 10 32.81 -31.45 -60.31
CA GLY A 10 31.57 -31.85 -60.96
C GLY A 10 31.79 -32.37 -62.38
N ARG A 11 31.41 -33.62 -62.62
CA ARG A 11 31.44 -34.23 -63.96
C ARG A 11 30.14 -33.91 -64.68
N LYS A 12 30.24 -33.35 -65.88
CA LYS A 12 29.09 -33.21 -66.78
C LYS A 12 28.63 -34.61 -67.22
N ILE A 13 27.37 -34.94 -66.97
CA ILE A 13 26.75 -36.21 -67.38
C ILE A 13 25.86 -36.01 -68.60
N GLU A 14 25.77 -37.00 -69.47
CA GLU A 14 24.84 -37.01 -70.60
C GLU A 14 23.40 -37.28 -70.10
N MET A 15 22.41 -36.63 -70.71
CA MET A 15 21.00 -36.86 -70.40
C MET A 15 20.54 -38.21 -70.97
N LYS A 16 20.58 -39.26 -70.13
CA LYS A 16 20.11 -40.61 -70.44
C LYS A 16 19.33 -41.19 -69.26
N LYS A 17 18.35 -42.05 -69.53
CA LYS A 17 17.55 -42.72 -68.49
C LYS A 17 18.42 -43.63 -67.63
N ILE A 18 18.43 -43.41 -66.32
CA ILE A 18 19.20 -44.24 -65.38
C ILE A 18 18.49 -45.59 -65.23
N VAL A 19 19.18 -46.67 -65.62
CA VAL A 19 18.63 -48.04 -65.60
C VAL A 19 18.71 -48.67 -64.20
N LYS A 20 19.72 -48.29 -63.39
CA LYS A 20 19.94 -48.86 -62.04
C LYS A 20 19.13 -48.13 -60.98
N LYS A 21 18.23 -48.86 -60.29
CA LYS A 21 17.33 -48.32 -59.25
C LYS A 21 18.04 -47.74 -58.02
N SER A 22 19.20 -48.29 -57.64
CA SER A 22 20.03 -47.75 -56.55
C SER A 22 20.53 -46.33 -56.82
N ASN A 23 20.74 -45.98 -58.10
CA ASN A 23 21.31 -44.70 -58.50
C ASN A 23 20.24 -43.59 -58.63
N LEU A 24 18.96 -43.97 -58.50
CA LEU A 24 17.85 -43.03 -58.36
C LEU A 24 17.68 -42.56 -56.90
N GLN A 25 18.37 -43.18 -55.95
CA GLN A 25 18.30 -42.80 -54.54
C GLN A 25 19.22 -41.60 -54.29
N VAL A 26 18.65 -40.53 -53.75
CA VAL A 26 19.38 -39.35 -53.29
C VAL A 26 19.29 -39.31 -51.78
N THR A 27 20.42 -39.31 -51.08
CA THR A 27 20.48 -39.11 -49.64
C THR A 27 20.73 -37.63 -49.35
N PHE A 28 19.75 -36.95 -48.77
CA PHE A 28 19.93 -35.58 -48.29
C PHE A 28 20.68 -35.64 -46.95
N SER A 29 21.96 -35.23 -46.95
CA SER A 29 22.71 -35.06 -45.71
C SER A 29 22.23 -33.79 -45.01
N LYS A 30 21.20 -33.90 -44.15
CA LYS A 30 20.81 -32.84 -43.22
C LYS A 30 21.88 -32.76 -42.14
N ARG A 31 22.64 -31.66 -42.14
CA ARG A 31 23.55 -31.35 -41.03
C ARG A 31 22.67 -31.15 -39.80
N HIS A 32 22.65 -32.13 -38.90
CA HIS A 32 22.14 -31.93 -37.56
C HIS A 32 23.12 -30.99 -36.84
N PRO A 33 22.73 -29.77 -36.40
CA PRO A 33 23.49 -29.11 -35.35
C PRO A 33 23.33 -29.98 -34.11
N SER A 34 24.47 -30.41 -33.60
CA SER A 34 24.63 -31.37 -32.52
C SER A 34 23.73 -31.02 -31.33
N VAL A 35 22.82 -31.94 -31.01
CA VAL A 35 22.02 -31.98 -29.78
C VAL A 35 22.97 -32.33 -28.62
N HIS A 36 23.77 -31.37 -28.19
CA HIS A 36 24.50 -31.46 -26.94
C HIS A 36 24.21 -30.20 -26.12
N ASN A 37 23.30 -30.41 -25.17
CA ASN A 37 23.03 -29.61 -23.99
C ASN A 37 22.07 -28.41 -24.11
N ILE A 38 20.87 -28.71 -24.64
CA ILE A 38 19.65 -27.90 -24.49
C ILE A 38 19.32 -27.64 -23.00
N ASN A 39 19.79 -28.52 -22.11
CA ASN A 39 19.61 -28.39 -20.66
C ASN A 39 20.51 -27.28 -20.06
N ALA A 40 21.69 -27.00 -20.63
CA ALA A 40 22.55 -25.91 -20.19
C ALA A 40 21.96 -24.55 -20.56
N HIS A 41 21.30 -24.43 -21.72
CA HIS A 41 20.55 -23.22 -22.08
C HIS A 41 19.32 -23.04 -21.18
N ARG A 42 18.64 -24.14 -20.81
CA ARG A 42 17.54 -24.12 -19.83
C ARG A 42 18.00 -23.65 -18.44
N ASN A 43 19.12 -24.19 -17.93
CA ASN A 43 19.66 -23.84 -16.62
C ASN A 43 20.22 -22.40 -16.55
N VAL A 44 20.76 -21.86 -17.66
CA VAL A 44 21.26 -20.47 -17.73
C VAL A 44 20.11 -19.46 -17.84
N ILE A 45 18.98 -19.84 -18.43
CA ILE A 45 17.75 -19.01 -18.42
C ILE A 45 17.11 -18.99 -17.02
N GLU A 46 17.19 -20.10 -16.28
CA GLU A 46 16.48 -20.30 -15.00
C GLU A 46 17.14 -19.70 -13.74
N ALA A 47 18.32 -19.06 -13.83
CA ALA A 47 19.11 -18.78 -12.61
C ALA A 47 18.94 -17.40 -11.95
N CYS A 48 18.64 -16.28 -12.65
CA CYS A 48 18.31 -14.98 -12.02
C CYS A 48 17.86 -13.86 -13.00
N PRO A 49 16.80 -14.05 -13.78
CA PRO A 49 15.93 -12.92 -14.16
C PRO A 49 14.49 -13.06 -13.67
N ASP A 50 14.03 -14.29 -13.45
CA ASP A 50 12.66 -14.59 -13.00
C ASP A 50 12.45 -14.29 -11.52
N VAL A 51 13.49 -14.33 -10.69
CA VAL A 51 13.36 -14.03 -9.25
C VAL A 51 12.92 -12.58 -9.04
N ASN A 52 13.57 -11.63 -9.73
CA ASN A 52 13.23 -10.20 -9.64
C ASN A 52 11.85 -9.89 -10.20
N ILE A 53 11.46 -10.53 -11.32
CA ILE A 53 10.12 -10.38 -11.90
C ILE A 53 9.05 -10.97 -10.97
N ARG A 54 9.31 -12.14 -10.37
CA ARG A 54 8.39 -12.79 -9.43
C ARG A 54 8.25 -12.01 -8.13
N GLU A 55 9.35 -11.46 -7.62
CA GLU A 55 9.35 -10.59 -6.44
C GLU A 55 8.57 -9.30 -6.71
N LEU A 56 8.80 -8.64 -7.85
CA LEU A 56 8.04 -7.47 -8.25
C LEU A 56 6.55 -7.78 -8.42
N ASN A 57 6.20 -8.92 -9.02
CA ASN A 57 4.82 -9.36 -9.15
C ASN A 57 4.17 -9.67 -7.78
N ALA A 58 4.95 -10.19 -6.82
CA ALA A 58 4.47 -10.39 -5.46
C ALA A 58 4.19 -9.05 -4.75
N HIS A 59 5.09 -8.06 -4.89
CA HIS A 59 4.86 -6.71 -4.37
C HIS A 59 3.65 -6.03 -5.04
N LEU A 60 3.47 -6.20 -6.35
CA LEU A 60 2.29 -5.69 -7.06
C LEU A 60 1.01 -6.33 -6.54
N ALA A 61 0.99 -7.64 -6.31
CA ALA A 61 -0.17 -8.33 -5.76
C ALA A 61 -0.52 -7.82 -4.34
N GLN A 62 0.49 -7.64 -3.48
CA GLN A 62 0.30 -7.05 -2.15
C GLN A 62 -0.26 -5.63 -2.21
N LEU A 63 0.26 -4.79 -3.11
CA LEU A 63 -0.25 -3.42 -3.30
C LEU A 63 -1.69 -3.39 -3.83
N VAL A 64 -2.05 -4.34 -4.70
CA VAL A 64 -3.43 -4.49 -5.17
C VAL A 64 -4.35 -4.88 -4.02
N GLU A 65 -3.95 -5.83 -3.18
CA GLU A 65 -4.72 -6.22 -2.00
C GLU A 65 -4.90 -5.05 -1.01
N MET A 66 -3.83 -4.30 -0.73
CA MET A 66 -3.90 -3.09 0.09
C MET A 66 -4.86 -2.04 -0.51
N LEU A 67 -4.81 -1.84 -1.83
CA LEU A 67 -5.71 -0.93 -2.52
C LEU A 67 -7.16 -1.39 -2.42
N GLU A 68 -7.42 -2.69 -2.53
CA GLU A 68 -8.75 -3.26 -2.37
C GLU A 68 -9.27 -3.03 -0.96
N VAL A 69 -8.45 -3.25 0.08
CA VAL A 69 -8.83 -2.96 1.48
C VAL A 69 -9.15 -1.48 1.67
N GLU A 70 -8.31 -0.57 1.17
CA GLU A 70 -8.55 0.87 1.25
C GLU A 70 -9.82 1.28 0.47
N LYS A 71 -10.09 0.62 -0.65
CA LYS A 71 -11.32 0.83 -1.41
C LYS A 71 -12.56 0.39 -0.62
N TRP A 72 -12.54 -0.79 0.01
CA TRP A 72 -13.61 -1.24 0.90
C TRP A 72 -13.80 -0.31 2.09
N ASN A 73 -12.72 0.17 2.68
CA ASN A 73 -12.77 1.16 3.77
C ASN A 73 -13.41 2.47 3.30
N GLY A 74 -13.07 2.93 2.10
CA GLY A 74 -13.72 4.07 1.45
C GLY A 74 -15.22 3.84 1.23
N GLU A 75 -15.61 2.68 0.70
CA GLU A 75 -17.03 2.32 0.49
C GLU A 75 -17.82 2.26 1.81
N ALA A 76 -17.21 1.73 2.88
CA ALA A 76 -17.83 1.72 4.21
C ALA A 76 -18.03 3.13 4.78
N LEU A 77 -17.04 4.02 4.64
CA LEU A 77 -17.16 5.42 5.04
C LEU A 77 -18.21 6.17 4.22
N ASP A 78 -18.31 5.84 2.93
CA ASP A 78 -19.35 6.37 2.05
C ASP A 78 -20.73 5.94 2.52
N GLU A 79 -20.92 4.67 2.88
CA GLU A 79 -22.19 4.16 3.42
C GLU A 79 -22.59 4.86 4.72
N VAL A 80 -21.66 5.01 5.67
CA VAL A 80 -21.91 5.75 6.93
C VAL A 80 -22.32 7.19 6.63
N ARG A 81 -21.64 7.83 5.66
CA ARG A 81 -21.96 9.19 5.23
C ARG A 81 -23.35 9.26 4.59
N GLU A 82 -23.70 8.34 3.70
CA GLU A 82 -25.04 8.24 3.09
C GLU A 82 -26.15 8.04 4.15
N ALA A 83 -25.92 7.15 5.11
CA ALA A 83 -26.84 6.91 6.21
C ALA A 83 -27.06 8.19 7.04
N GLY A 84 -25.98 8.94 7.30
CA GLY A 84 -26.04 10.25 7.95
C GLY A 84 -26.86 11.29 7.18
N ARG A 85 -26.73 11.34 5.85
CA ARG A 85 -27.49 12.28 4.99
C ARG A 85 -29.00 12.04 5.05
N ARG A 86 -29.42 10.78 5.16
CA ARG A 86 -30.84 10.42 5.29
C ARG A 86 -31.43 10.89 6.61
N GLN A 87 -30.62 11.00 7.66
CA GLN A 87 -31.07 11.36 8.99
C GLN A 87 -31.01 12.87 9.25
N TRP A 88 -29.99 13.56 8.74
CA TRP A 88 -29.74 14.96 9.13
C TRP A 88 -29.37 15.84 7.94
N TRP A 89 -30.07 16.97 7.78
CA TRP A 89 -29.88 17.89 6.65
C TRP A 89 -28.47 18.51 6.62
N TRP A 90 -27.80 18.71 7.76
CA TRP A 90 -26.47 19.31 7.85
C TRP A 90 -25.33 18.35 7.48
N GLN A 91 -25.63 17.07 7.23
CA GLN A 91 -24.71 16.08 6.66
C GLN A 91 -24.67 16.11 5.13
N ALA A 92 -25.54 16.91 4.48
CA ALA A 92 -25.51 17.09 3.03
C ALA A 92 -24.25 17.88 2.59
N PRO A 93 -23.75 17.65 1.37
CA PRO A 93 -22.66 18.44 0.80
C PRO A 93 -22.97 19.94 0.88
N VAL A 94 -21.95 20.74 1.17
CA VAL A 94 -22.09 22.20 1.34
C VAL A 94 -22.69 22.87 0.10
N ASP A 95 -22.39 22.34 -1.09
CA ASP A 95 -22.89 22.82 -2.37
C ASP A 95 -24.40 22.55 -2.59
N GLU A 96 -24.96 21.57 -1.87
CA GLU A 96 -26.37 21.17 -1.97
C GLU A 96 -27.25 21.88 -0.92
N LEU A 97 -26.65 22.52 0.09
CA LEU A 97 -27.37 23.23 1.15
C LEU A 97 -27.94 24.56 0.68
N ARG A 98 -29.16 24.88 1.13
CA ARG A 98 -29.80 26.16 0.84
C ARG A 98 -29.08 27.30 1.57
N LEU A 99 -29.15 28.52 1.02
CA LEU A 99 -28.51 29.69 1.63
C LEU A 99 -28.94 29.92 3.10
N SER A 100 -30.19 29.62 3.44
CA SER A 100 -30.71 29.69 4.81
C SER A 100 -30.07 28.66 5.74
N GLU A 101 -29.92 27.43 5.28
CA GLU A 101 -29.31 26.31 6.02
C GLU A 101 -27.83 26.57 6.26
N LEU A 102 -27.11 27.03 5.23
CA LEU A 102 -25.72 27.47 5.34
C LEU A 102 -25.54 28.60 6.36
N ARG A 103 -26.46 29.56 6.38
CA ARG A 103 -26.43 30.66 7.35
C ARG A 103 -26.68 30.16 8.78
N GLN A 104 -27.61 29.23 8.96
CA GLN A 104 -27.87 28.59 10.25
C GLN A 104 -26.65 27.82 10.73
N LEU A 105 -26.06 26.98 9.88
CA LEU A 105 -24.85 26.21 10.18
C LEU A 105 -23.69 27.13 10.55
N LYS A 106 -23.46 28.19 9.77
CA LYS A 106 -22.43 29.20 10.05
C LYS A 106 -22.60 29.86 11.42
N ASN A 107 -23.84 30.17 11.81
CA ASN A 107 -24.12 30.79 13.09
C ASN A 107 -23.94 29.79 14.25
N ALA A 108 -24.41 28.56 14.09
CA ALA A 108 -24.24 27.49 15.07
C ALA A 108 -22.74 27.18 15.31
N LEU A 109 -21.94 27.07 14.24
CA LEU A 109 -20.50 26.87 14.34
C LEU A 109 -19.78 28.06 14.98
N ARG A 110 -20.21 29.29 14.69
CA ARG A 110 -19.67 30.49 15.35
C ARG A 110 -19.94 30.46 16.85
N GLU A 111 -21.14 30.04 17.24
CA GLU A 111 -21.50 29.93 18.65
C GLU A 111 -20.74 28.79 19.34
N LEU A 112 -20.60 27.62 18.69
CA LEU A 112 -19.79 26.53 19.19
C LEU A 112 -18.32 26.96 19.40
N LYS A 113 -17.74 27.68 18.43
CA LYS A 113 -16.37 28.21 18.55
C LYS A 113 -16.22 29.13 19.76
N ARG A 114 -17.20 30.02 20.01
CA ARG A 114 -17.22 30.87 21.21
C ARG A 114 -17.34 30.02 22.47
N ASN A 115 -18.21 29.01 22.48
CA ASN A 115 -18.41 28.12 23.63
C ASN A 115 -17.12 27.37 23.99
N VAL A 116 -16.41 26.84 23.00
CA VAL A 116 -15.12 26.17 23.18
C VAL A 116 -14.06 27.16 23.65
N GLY A 117 -14.00 28.35 23.06
CA GLY A 117 -13.10 29.43 23.50
C GLY A 117 -13.30 29.79 24.97
N ARG A 118 -14.54 30.05 25.39
CA ARG A 118 -14.85 30.34 26.81
C ARG A 118 -14.46 29.21 27.76
N ARG A 119 -14.60 27.95 27.33
CA ARG A 119 -14.15 26.80 28.14
C ARG A 119 -12.63 26.72 28.23
N ALA A 120 -11.92 27.00 27.14
CA ALA A 120 -10.46 27.07 27.13
C ALA A 120 -9.96 28.21 28.05
N ASP A 121 -10.55 29.39 27.95
CA ASP A 121 -10.25 30.54 28.81
C ASP A 121 -10.52 30.22 30.28
N LEU A 122 -11.63 29.52 30.58
CA LEU A 122 -11.96 29.08 31.93
C LEU A 122 -10.94 28.06 32.46
N LEU A 123 -10.55 27.07 31.65
CA LEU A 123 -9.51 26.11 32.04
C LEU A 123 -8.17 26.81 32.28
N GLN A 124 -7.82 27.79 31.45
CA GLN A 124 -6.62 28.60 31.61
C GLN A 124 -6.66 29.45 32.89
N ALA A 125 -7.78 30.11 33.18
CA ALA A 125 -7.97 30.89 34.40
C ALA A 125 -7.93 30.02 35.66
N VAL A 126 -8.44 28.78 35.61
CA VAL A 126 -8.32 27.82 36.73
C VAL A 126 -6.86 27.44 36.96
N VAL A 127 -6.08 27.20 35.89
CA VAL A 127 -4.64 26.95 35.98
C VAL A 127 -3.91 28.15 36.58
N GLU A 128 -4.23 29.37 36.14
CA GLU A 128 -3.63 30.61 36.66
C GLU A 128 -4.01 30.86 38.13
N SER A 129 -5.25 30.59 38.53
CA SER A 129 -5.71 30.70 39.92
C SER A 129 -5.08 29.66 40.86
N SER A 130 -4.68 28.51 40.32
CA SER A 130 -3.93 27.49 41.06
C SER A 130 -2.43 27.83 41.22
N ASN A 131 -1.94 28.83 40.49
CA ASN A 131 -0.55 29.30 40.54
C ASN A 131 -0.29 30.43 41.54
N TYR A 132 -1.24 30.77 42.42
CA TYR A 132 -0.91 31.43 43.70
C TYR A 132 -0.39 30.39 44.70
N ARG A 133 0.76 29.75 44.39
CA ARG A 133 1.61 29.17 45.44
C ARG A 133 2.57 30.27 45.89
N PRO A 134 2.37 30.89 47.06
CA PRO A 134 3.15 32.04 47.46
C PRO A 134 4.44 31.60 48.13
N PHE A 135 5.39 30.93 47.45
CA PHE A 135 6.66 30.60 48.10
C PHE A 135 7.84 30.65 47.13
N LEU A 136 8.44 31.84 47.02
CA LEU A 136 9.87 31.98 46.77
C LEU A 136 10.49 32.71 47.98
N VAL A 137 10.80 31.95 49.03
CA VAL A 137 11.82 32.33 50.02
C VAL A 137 12.98 31.36 49.83
N PRO A 138 14.19 31.81 49.48
CA PRO A 138 15.36 30.95 49.36
C PRO A 138 15.88 30.55 50.75
N GLY A 139 15.89 29.24 51.01
CA GLY A 139 16.67 28.63 52.08
C GLY A 139 15.83 28.08 53.22
N ILE A 140 15.81 26.76 53.34
CA ILE A 140 16.20 25.93 54.50
C ILE A 140 15.61 24.51 54.31
N SER A 141 16.53 23.56 54.16
CA SER A 141 16.56 22.16 54.62
C SER A 141 15.32 21.26 54.56
N ASP A 142 15.52 20.11 53.88
CA ASP A 142 15.02 18.76 54.17
C ASP A 142 13.67 18.61 54.87
N PHE A 143 12.67 18.11 54.14
CA PHE A 143 11.82 17.00 54.60
C PHE A 143 11.19 16.31 53.38
N GLY A 144 11.46 15.02 53.24
CA GLY A 144 10.92 14.19 52.16
C GLY A 144 9.40 14.06 52.23
N CYS A 145 8.76 14.07 51.07
CA CYS A 145 7.38 13.64 50.91
C CYS A 145 7.37 12.43 49.98
N GLU A 146 7.12 11.28 50.58
CA GLU A 146 6.81 10.01 49.92
C GLU A 146 5.69 10.18 48.89
N GLY A 147 5.80 9.38 47.83
CA GLY A 147 4.89 9.38 46.70
C GLY A 147 3.44 9.20 47.12
N ASN A 148 2.65 10.24 46.88
CA ASN A 148 1.22 10.15 46.72
C ASN A 148 0.92 10.08 45.22
N GLU A 149 0.44 8.91 44.80
CA GLU A 149 -0.25 8.67 43.54
C GLU A 149 -1.19 9.85 43.24
N MET A 150 -0.82 10.68 42.28
CA MET A 150 -1.74 11.58 41.64
C MET A 150 -2.75 10.71 40.91
N ASN A 151 -3.90 10.47 41.55
CA ASN A 151 -5.11 10.04 40.86
C ASN A 151 -5.38 11.09 39.78
N ALA A 152 -4.94 10.78 38.56
CA ALA A 152 -5.21 11.56 37.38
C ALA A 152 -6.72 11.79 37.29
N ALA A 153 -7.12 13.05 37.13
CA ALA A 153 -8.50 13.47 37.16
C ALA A 153 -9.41 12.58 36.26
N PRO A 154 -10.66 12.30 36.67
CA PRO A 154 -11.57 11.40 35.93
C PRO A 154 -11.86 11.84 34.49
N CYS A 155 -11.55 13.09 34.15
CA CYS A 155 -11.80 13.69 32.84
C CYS A 155 -10.99 13.03 31.71
N ILE A 156 -9.74 12.63 31.96
CA ILE A 156 -8.89 12.04 30.91
C ILE A 156 -9.34 10.61 30.58
N THR A 157 -9.74 9.83 31.60
CA THR A 157 -10.25 8.47 31.41
C THR A 157 -11.62 8.43 30.73
N GLN A 158 -12.44 9.47 30.89
CA GLN A 158 -13.75 9.56 30.20
C GLN A 158 -13.62 9.84 28.71
N MET A 159 -12.54 10.51 28.29
CA MET A 159 -12.33 10.82 26.86
C MET A 159 -11.98 9.56 26.05
N TYR A 160 -11.19 8.65 26.62
CA TYR A 160 -10.85 7.36 25.98
C TYR A 160 -11.93 6.28 26.12
N LYS A 161 -12.94 6.48 26.98
CA LYS A 161 -14.08 5.58 27.11
C LYS A 161 -15.19 5.85 26.10
N PHE A 162 -15.30 7.07 25.59
CA PHE A 162 -16.34 7.41 24.61
C PHE A 162 -16.09 6.77 23.23
N ASP A 163 -14.82 6.50 22.88
CA ASP A 163 -14.47 5.83 21.61
C ASP A 163 -14.64 4.30 21.65
N GLN A 164 -14.58 3.67 22.82
CA GLN A 164 -14.66 2.20 22.93
C GLN A 164 -16.10 1.66 22.77
N ASP A 165 -17.11 2.46 23.11
CA ASP A 165 -18.51 2.05 23.02
C ASP A 165 -19.09 2.14 21.59
N LEU A 166 -18.36 2.76 20.64
CA LEU A 166 -18.77 2.87 19.23
C LEU A 166 -18.36 1.67 18.36
N TYR A 167 -17.51 0.77 18.87
CA TYR A 167 -17.03 -0.41 18.13
C TYR A 167 -17.61 -1.76 18.61
N ALA A 168 -18.42 -1.78 19.67
CA ALA A 168 -18.99 -3.01 20.22
C ALA A 168 -20.41 -3.35 19.68
N GLY A 169 -20.85 -2.67 18.62
CA GLY A 169 -22.22 -2.73 18.10
C GLY A 169 -22.38 -3.19 16.65
N PHE A 170 -21.35 -3.77 16.03
CA PHE A 170 -21.43 -4.42 14.72
C PHE A 170 -20.70 -5.76 14.74
#